data_AF-A0A9P9S1Z7-F1
#
_entry.id   AF-A0A9P9S1Z7-F1
#
_cell.length_a   1.000
_cell.length_b   1.000
_cell.length_c   1.000
_cell.angle_alpha   90.00
_cell.angle_beta   90.00
_cell.angle_gamma   90.00
#
_symmetry.space_group_name_H-M   'P 1'
#
loop_
_entity.id
_entity.type
_entity.pdbx_description
1 polymer ?
#
loop_
_entity_poly.entity_id
_entity_poly.type
_entity_poly.pdbx_seq_one_letter_code
_entity_poly.pdbx_strand_id
1 'polypeptide(L)'
;MNPNAPEHQPDVARDVAIIRLAREKMFSPPDDETAKKLNKRVRAFDDLTDLRIKIRCQNKEKAQAQPLPQFPLFSCTPTADESNVCTGIRLNSRQGLRVLDPEAGTPALCTESYIQFTCDYANRWHSKLTGIDHHSTGSDPCFFFFPSHQSFYSRLMSNSAEDMAQETKECLSRAQFWKLRYLFILINFEPNLQDDTHVALCAISPEAKTVDYVCSGGDTGLPNSPRSAGSKCVPHIFAWLASFLGNSFLPYEWRLRTDAGHVQQRSRGDCAIYTVTHAQCLAFGYGMKDAFPPDHQTKILNRRQRYVQDLMYQGFADFKEGDENTQYYPLLDTKPTASRSDGFYSLPGAVLHRLPPEVANKRVCYGDCPSKMALMKHCKRNARFYPGWEDGKVSGRGRTLEEFVRWVEDMDAMRHWKTYTEAAKPLPYPKHQPFRWIDPRDSGRNVCPAHALWPRKNLLSVTYNLVNASGTSNSGDVLCPSNLQK
;
A
#
# COMPACT_ATOMS: atom_id res chain seq x y z
N MET A 1 22.35 -2.21 -11.36
CA MET A 1 22.32 -1.58 -12.69
C MET A 1 21.86 -2.59 -13.72
N ASN A 2 20.73 -2.39 -14.39
CA ASN A 2 20.58 -2.97 -15.72
C ASN A 2 21.58 -2.20 -16.61
N PRO A 3 22.71 -2.83 -17.00
CA PRO A 3 23.93 -2.12 -17.38
C PRO A 3 23.87 -1.44 -18.75
N ASN A 4 22.75 -1.57 -19.48
CA ASN A 4 22.69 -1.25 -20.91
C ASN A 4 21.90 0.02 -21.25
N ALA A 5 21.18 0.64 -20.32
CA ALA A 5 20.56 1.94 -20.59
C ALA A 5 21.61 3.05 -20.46
N PRO A 6 21.71 4.01 -21.40
CA PRO A 6 22.71 5.08 -21.34
C PRO A 6 22.68 5.85 -20.02
N GLU A 7 21.50 5.99 -19.43
CA GLU A 7 21.24 6.69 -18.17
C GLU A 7 21.89 6.01 -16.95
N HIS A 8 22.22 4.72 -17.05
CA HIS A 8 22.89 3.95 -15.99
C HIS A 8 24.40 3.82 -16.21
N GLN A 9 24.97 4.44 -17.26
CA GLN A 9 26.42 4.48 -17.41
C GLN A 9 27.03 5.42 -16.35
N PRO A 10 28.08 5.00 -15.62
CA PRO A 10 28.67 5.77 -14.51
C PRO A 10 29.09 7.19 -14.87
N ASP A 11 29.35 7.41 -16.16
CA ASP A 11 29.87 8.65 -16.72
C ASP A 11 28.75 9.61 -17.17
N VAL A 12 27.46 9.18 -17.14
CA VAL A 12 26.36 9.84 -17.85
C VAL A 12 25.34 10.50 -16.91
N ALA A 13 24.99 9.93 -15.76
CA ALA A 13 24.03 10.56 -14.83
C ALA A 13 24.21 10.13 -13.36
N ARG A 14 24.16 11.10 -12.44
CA ARG A 14 24.04 10.83 -10.99
C ARG A 14 22.63 10.33 -10.67
N ASP A 15 22.45 9.50 -9.65
CA ASP A 15 21.13 8.99 -9.20
C ASP A 15 20.05 10.08 -9.09
N VAL A 16 20.42 11.27 -8.61
CA VAL A 16 19.52 12.43 -8.51
C VAL A 16 18.93 12.85 -9.86
N ALA A 17 19.71 12.78 -10.94
CA ALA A 17 19.25 13.09 -12.29
C ALA A 17 18.30 12.01 -12.82
N ILE A 18 18.61 10.74 -12.59
CA ILE A 18 17.76 9.60 -12.97
C ILE A 18 16.40 9.69 -12.26
N ILE A 19 16.40 9.95 -10.95
CA ILE A 19 15.18 10.16 -10.16
C ILE A 19 14.37 11.33 -10.73
N ARG A 20 15.04 12.44 -11.08
CA ARG A 20 14.36 13.60 -11.66
C ARG A 20 13.70 13.26 -13.00
N LEU A 21 14.40 12.56 -13.89
CA LEU A 21 13.88 12.15 -15.20
C LEU A 21 12.72 11.17 -15.06
N ALA A 22 12.84 10.16 -14.19
CA ALA A 22 11.76 9.21 -13.92
C ALA A 22 10.51 9.91 -13.37
N ARG A 23 10.69 10.85 -12.45
CA ARG A 23 9.61 11.68 -11.90
C ARG A 23 8.97 12.55 -12.97
N GLU A 24 9.76 13.23 -13.79
CA GLU A 24 9.25 14.02 -14.91
C GLU A 24 8.43 13.14 -15.87
N LYS A 25 8.92 11.94 -16.19
CA LYS A 25 8.20 10.97 -17.03
C LYS A 25 6.86 10.56 -16.42
N MET A 26 6.81 10.16 -15.14
CA MET A 26 5.58 9.73 -14.46
C MET A 26 4.46 10.79 -14.48
N PHE A 27 4.82 12.07 -14.54
CA PHE A 27 3.88 13.20 -14.52
C PHE A 27 3.82 13.98 -15.85
N SER A 28 4.49 13.48 -16.89
CA SER A 28 4.40 14.00 -18.27
C SER A 28 3.20 13.39 -18.99
N PRO A 29 2.58 14.11 -19.96
CA PRO A 29 1.59 13.49 -20.82
C PRO A 29 2.21 12.32 -21.60
N PRO A 30 1.41 11.31 -22.00
CA PRO A 30 1.84 10.31 -22.96
C PRO A 30 2.34 10.95 -24.26
N ASP A 31 3.21 10.24 -24.99
CA ASP A 31 3.58 10.63 -26.36
C ASP A 31 2.35 10.63 -27.29
N ASP A 32 2.45 11.35 -28.42
CA ASP A 32 1.34 11.57 -29.34
C ASP A 32 0.71 10.28 -29.87
N GLU A 33 1.52 9.26 -30.13
CA GLU A 33 1.03 7.97 -30.61
C GLU A 33 0.22 7.25 -29.53
N THR A 34 0.75 7.19 -28.32
CA THR A 34 0.09 6.59 -27.17
C THR A 34 -1.18 7.36 -26.80
N ALA A 35 -1.15 8.69 -26.86
CA ALA A 35 -2.32 9.54 -26.66
C ALA A 35 -3.41 9.25 -27.71
N LYS A 36 -3.04 9.10 -29.00
CA LYS A 36 -3.98 8.69 -30.07
C LYS A 36 -4.59 7.31 -29.79
N LYS A 37 -3.78 6.32 -29.39
CA LYS A 37 -4.24 4.97 -29.01
C LYS A 37 -5.21 5.01 -27.82
N LEU A 38 -4.88 5.79 -26.79
CA LEU A 38 -5.72 5.98 -25.61
C LEU A 38 -7.06 6.63 -25.98
N ASN A 39 -7.03 7.73 -26.74
CA ASN A 39 -8.23 8.42 -27.19
C ASN A 39 -9.13 7.51 -28.05
N LYS A 40 -8.55 6.65 -28.88
CA LYS A 40 -9.30 5.64 -29.64
C LYS A 40 -10.02 4.64 -28.71
N ARG A 41 -9.36 4.19 -27.64
CA ARG A 41 -9.98 3.30 -26.64
C ARG A 41 -11.10 3.99 -25.86
N VAL A 42 -10.93 5.27 -25.52
CA VAL A 42 -11.99 6.07 -24.85
C VAL A 42 -13.23 6.16 -25.74
N ARG A 43 -13.07 6.54 -27.02
CA ARG A 43 -14.21 6.60 -27.96
C ARG A 43 -14.93 5.25 -28.09
N ALA A 44 -14.18 4.16 -28.24
CA ALA A 44 -14.77 2.82 -28.33
C ALA A 44 -15.52 2.41 -27.05
N PHE A 45 -15.06 2.87 -25.88
CA PHE A 45 -15.75 2.66 -24.61
C PHE A 45 -17.04 3.47 -24.51
N ASP A 46 -17.03 4.73 -24.96
CA ASP A 46 -18.22 5.58 -24.99
C ASP A 46 -19.29 4.99 -25.92
N ASP A 47 -18.90 4.61 -27.15
CA ASP A 47 -19.79 3.97 -28.13
C ASP A 47 -20.44 2.69 -27.57
N LEU A 48 -19.64 1.86 -26.88
CA LEU A 48 -20.14 0.63 -26.25
C LEU A 48 -21.06 0.93 -25.06
N THR A 49 -20.76 1.95 -24.27
CA THR A 49 -21.59 2.37 -23.15
C THR A 49 -22.95 2.85 -23.64
N ASP A 50 -22.98 3.67 -24.69
CA ASP A 50 -24.20 4.14 -25.34
C ASP A 50 -25.03 2.99 -25.92
N LEU A 51 -24.37 2.03 -26.58
CA LEU A 51 -25.04 0.82 -27.08
C LEU A 51 -25.68 0.01 -25.94
N ARG A 52 -24.97 -0.18 -24.83
CA ARG A 52 -25.51 -0.88 -23.66
C ARG A 52 -26.69 -0.13 -23.05
N ILE A 53 -26.67 1.20 -22.99
CA ILE A 53 -27.80 2.01 -22.52
C ILE A 53 -29.01 1.80 -23.44
N LYS A 54 -28.82 1.87 -24.76
CA LYS A 54 -29.89 1.64 -25.75
C LYS A 54 -30.53 0.26 -25.59
N ILE A 55 -29.73 -0.79 -25.46
CA ILE A 55 -30.24 -2.17 -25.26
C ILE A 55 -31.00 -2.28 -23.93
N ARG A 56 -30.52 -1.65 -22.84
CA ARG A 56 -31.26 -1.65 -21.56
C ARG A 56 -32.62 -0.97 -21.67
N CYS A 57 -32.70 0.17 -22.35
CA CYS A 57 -33.96 0.86 -22.59
C CYS A 57 -34.92 -0.02 -23.41
N GLN A 58 -34.43 -0.62 -24.50
CA GLN A 58 -35.23 -1.53 -25.34
C GLN A 58 -35.71 -2.77 -24.58
N ASN A 59 -34.84 -3.39 -23.77
CA ASN A 59 -35.20 -4.52 -22.92
C ASN A 59 -36.33 -4.16 -21.95
N LYS A 60 -36.24 -2.97 -21.33
CA LYS A 60 -37.27 -2.46 -20.42
C LYS A 60 -38.59 -2.18 -21.15
N GLU A 61 -38.54 -1.56 -22.32
CA GLU A 61 -39.73 -1.20 -23.11
C GLU A 61 -40.44 -2.42 -23.71
N LYS A 62 -39.68 -3.43 -24.17
CA LYS A 62 -40.22 -4.60 -24.88
C LYS A 62 -40.41 -5.83 -23.99
N ALA A 63 -40.16 -5.72 -22.68
CA ALA A 63 -40.07 -6.85 -21.75
C ALA A 63 -39.16 -7.98 -22.30
N GLN A 64 -38.06 -7.60 -22.94
CA GLN A 64 -37.07 -8.50 -23.52
C GLN A 64 -35.82 -8.56 -22.63
N ALA A 65 -35.08 -9.66 -22.71
CA ALA A 65 -33.82 -9.84 -22.00
C ALA A 65 -32.66 -10.05 -22.99
N GLN A 66 -32.47 -9.11 -23.94
CA GLN A 66 -31.30 -9.17 -24.81
C GLN A 66 -30.02 -9.05 -23.98
N PRO A 67 -29.00 -9.88 -24.24
CA PRO A 67 -27.74 -9.81 -23.51
C PRO A 67 -27.03 -8.50 -23.81
N LEU A 68 -26.43 -7.89 -22.78
CA LEU A 68 -25.64 -6.67 -22.95
C LEU A 68 -24.23 -7.03 -23.45
N PRO A 69 -23.70 -6.35 -24.49
CA PRO A 69 -22.36 -6.59 -24.99
C PRO A 69 -21.33 -6.32 -23.89
N GLN A 70 -20.39 -7.23 -23.68
CA GLN A 70 -19.40 -7.13 -22.60
C GLN A 70 -18.31 -6.11 -22.91
N PHE A 71 -17.77 -5.48 -21.86
CA PHE A 71 -16.60 -4.62 -22.03
C PHE A 71 -15.38 -5.49 -22.38
N PRO A 72 -14.60 -5.13 -23.42
CA PRO A 72 -13.44 -5.91 -23.83
C PRO A 72 -12.35 -5.92 -22.75
N LEU A 73 -11.47 -6.93 -22.83
CA LEU A 73 -10.25 -6.98 -22.02
C LEU A 73 -9.39 -5.74 -22.29
N PHE A 74 -8.89 -5.14 -21.21
CA PHE A 74 -8.07 -3.93 -21.24
C PHE A 74 -6.62 -4.21 -20.87
N SER A 75 -6.41 -5.02 -19.83
CA SER A 75 -5.11 -5.42 -19.30
C SER A 75 -5.22 -6.76 -18.55
N CYS A 76 -4.10 -7.45 -18.40
CA CYS A 76 -3.97 -8.65 -17.57
C CYS A 76 -2.61 -8.60 -16.87
N THR A 77 -2.57 -8.85 -15.55
CA THR A 77 -1.27 -9.13 -14.90
C THR A 77 -0.79 -10.53 -15.28
N PRO A 78 0.53 -10.81 -15.19
CA PRO A 78 1.04 -12.17 -15.36
C PRO A 78 0.33 -13.17 -14.44
N THR A 79 0.22 -14.41 -14.88
CA THR A 79 -0.31 -15.52 -14.08
C THR A 79 0.73 -16.00 -13.07
N ALA A 80 0.31 -16.84 -12.12
CA ALA A 80 1.21 -17.41 -11.12
C ALA A 80 2.30 -18.34 -11.71
N ASP A 81 2.08 -18.82 -12.93
CA ASP A 81 3.05 -19.63 -13.70
C ASP A 81 4.08 -18.75 -14.44
N GLU A 82 3.77 -17.47 -14.63
CA GLU A 82 4.65 -16.50 -15.31
C GLU A 82 5.44 -15.64 -14.32
N SER A 83 4.89 -15.38 -13.13
CA SER A 83 5.46 -14.48 -12.12
C SER A 83 5.14 -14.97 -10.71
N ASN A 84 6.14 -14.97 -9.83
CA ASN A 84 5.99 -15.37 -8.42
C ASN A 84 5.20 -14.38 -7.55
N VAL A 85 4.85 -13.20 -8.09
CA VAL A 85 4.12 -12.14 -7.35
C VAL A 85 2.80 -11.72 -8.00
N CYS A 86 2.50 -12.18 -9.22
CA CYS A 86 1.28 -11.82 -9.92
C CYS A 86 0.24 -12.94 -9.88
N THR A 87 -1.03 -12.56 -10.01
CA THR A 87 -2.17 -13.49 -9.84
C THR A 87 -3.10 -13.56 -11.04
N GLY A 88 -2.73 -13.00 -12.19
CA GLY A 88 -3.56 -13.05 -13.40
C GLY A 88 -4.81 -12.15 -13.37
N ILE A 89 -4.75 -10.99 -12.74
CA ILE A 89 -5.89 -10.06 -12.65
C ILE A 89 -6.25 -9.55 -14.04
N ARG A 90 -7.51 -9.76 -14.44
CA ARG A 90 -8.06 -9.29 -15.72
C ARG A 90 -8.87 -8.02 -15.54
N LEU A 91 -8.45 -6.94 -16.20
CA LEU A 91 -9.16 -5.67 -16.22
C LEU A 91 -9.93 -5.52 -17.53
N ASN A 92 -11.19 -5.10 -17.47
CA ASN A 92 -11.93 -4.69 -18.68
C ASN A 92 -11.81 -3.19 -18.95
N SER A 93 -12.24 -2.75 -20.13
CA SER A 93 -12.09 -1.34 -20.55
C SER A 93 -12.83 -0.37 -19.66
N ARG A 94 -13.98 -0.77 -19.09
CA ARG A 94 -14.71 0.06 -18.12
C ARG A 94 -13.88 0.30 -16.87
N GLN A 95 -13.20 -0.71 -16.36
CA GLN A 95 -12.35 -0.57 -15.17
C GLN A 95 -11.10 0.27 -15.48
N GLY A 96 -10.34 -0.11 -16.52
CA GLY A 96 -9.08 0.56 -16.86
C GLY A 96 -9.24 2.04 -17.23
N LEU A 97 -10.26 2.37 -18.03
CA LEU A 97 -10.48 3.76 -18.46
C LEU A 97 -11.12 4.64 -17.37
N ARG A 98 -11.75 4.06 -16.35
CA ARG A 98 -12.32 4.81 -15.22
C ARG A 98 -11.27 5.62 -14.46
N VAL A 99 -10.01 5.19 -14.49
CA VAL A 99 -8.88 5.90 -13.88
C VAL A 99 -8.67 7.30 -14.48
N LEU A 100 -9.14 7.57 -15.70
CA LEU A 100 -9.07 8.90 -16.31
C LEU A 100 -10.06 9.89 -15.70
N ASP A 101 -11.13 9.43 -15.04
CA ASP A 101 -12.17 10.29 -14.49
C ASP A 101 -11.69 10.91 -13.15
N PRO A 102 -11.40 12.22 -13.10
CA PRO A 102 -10.89 12.88 -11.90
C PRO A 102 -11.91 12.95 -10.76
N GLU A 103 -13.20 12.84 -11.10
CA GLU A 103 -14.31 12.84 -10.16
C GLU A 103 -14.64 11.42 -9.65
N ALA A 104 -13.96 10.40 -10.20
CA ALA A 104 -14.08 9.02 -9.75
C ALA A 104 -12.85 8.58 -8.97
N GLY A 105 -13.10 7.69 -7.98
CA GLY A 105 -12.06 6.87 -7.39
C GLY A 105 -11.47 5.90 -8.42
N THR A 106 -10.19 5.57 -8.24
CA THR A 106 -9.52 4.52 -9.02
C THR A 106 -10.07 3.15 -8.59
N PRO A 107 -10.49 2.28 -9.52
CA PRO A 107 -10.98 0.95 -9.16
C PRO A 107 -9.92 0.12 -8.41
N ALA A 108 -10.34 -0.58 -7.36
CA ALA A 108 -9.42 -1.38 -6.52
C ALA A 108 -8.56 -2.37 -7.33
N LEU A 109 -9.15 -3.06 -8.31
CA LEU A 109 -8.43 -3.98 -9.18
C LEU A 109 -7.35 -3.30 -10.03
N CYS A 110 -7.53 -2.04 -10.41
CA CYS A 110 -6.49 -1.27 -11.12
C CYS A 110 -5.30 -1.02 -10.18
N THR A 111 -5.58 -0.58 -8.95
CA THR A 111 -4.57 -0.36 -7.89
C THR A 111 -3.77 -1.62 -7.61
N GLU A 112 -4.46 -2.77 -7.48
CA GLU A 112 -3.84 -4.06 -7.25
C GLU A 112 -2.97 -4.49 -8.44
N SER A 113 -3.51 -4.37 -9.66
CA SER A 113 -2.77 -4.73 -10.89
C SER A 113 -1.50 -3.89 -11.05
N TYR A 114 -1.57 -2.59 -10.73
CA TYR A 114 -0.43 -1.70 -10.84
C TYR A 114 0.69 -2.04 -9.86
N ILE A 115 0.36 -2.44 -8.62
CA ILE A 115 1.36 -2.89 -7.65
C ILE A 115 1.96 -4.24 -8.07
N GLN A 116 1.16 -5.15 -8.63
CA GLN A 116 1.69 -6.40 -9.19
C GLN A 116 2.69 -6.12 -10.32
N PHE A 117 2.34 -5.27 -11.30
CA PHE A 117 3.28 -4.86 -12.36
C PHE A 117 4.54 -4.18 -11.81
N THR A 118 4.42 -3.40 -10.73
CA THR A 118 5.54 -2.75 -10.06
C THR A 118 6.50 -3.77 -9.46
N CYS A 119 5.98 -4.73 -8.69
CA CYS A 119 6.79 -5.78 -8.06
C CYS A 119 7.42 -6.70 -9.11
N ASP A 120 6.63 -7.10 -10.12
CA ASP A 120 7.08 -7.94 -11.24
C ASP A 120 8.28 -7.32 -11.97
N TYR A 121 8.15 -6.06 -12.37
CA TYR A 121 9.21 -5.36 -13.08
C TYR A 121 10.46 -5.18 -12.22
N ALA A 122 10.30 -4.84 -10.93
CA ALA A 122 11.41 -4.72 -10.01
C ALA A 122 12.14 -6.06 -9.80
N ASN A 123 11.40 -7.16 -9.64
CA ASN A 123 11.99 -8.51 -9.54
C ASN A 123 12.71 -8.92 -10.82
N ARG A 124 12.14 -8.68 -12.02
CA ARG A 124 12.83 -8.95 -13.30
C ARG A 124 14.12 -8.16 -13.43
N TRP A 125 14.10 -6.87 -13.10
CA TRP A 125 15.28 -6.01 -13.17
C TRP A 125 16.36 -6.46 -12.17
N HIS A 126 15.96 -6.77 -10.93
CA HIS A 126 16.90 -7.26 -9.91
C HIS A 126 17.48 -8.62 -10.30
N SER A 127 16.71 -9.49 -10.95
CA SER A 127 17.20 -10.78 -11.42
C SER A 127 18.34 -10.63 -12.43
N LYS A 128 18.20 -9.67 -13.36
CA LYS A 128 19.24 -9.34 -14.33
C LYS A 128 20.46 -8.69 -13.69
N LEU A 129 20.25 -7.86 -12.67
CA LEU A 129 21.34 -7.20 -11.95
C LEU A 129 22.19 -8.19 -11.17
N THR A 130 21.57 -9.08 -10.39
CA THR A 130 22.29 -9.97 -9.46
C THR A 130 22.69 -11.29 -10.10
N GLY A 131 22.06 -11.67 -11.22
CA GLY A 131 22.18 -13.01 -11.81
C GLY A 131 21.42 -14.09 -11.04
N ILE A 132 20.65 -13.71 -10.01
CA ILE A 132 19.81 -14.61 -9.20
C ILE A 132 18.36 -14.42 -9.63
N ASP A 133 17.64 -15.50 -9.95
CA ASP A 133 16.22 -15.39 -10.29
C ASP A 133 15.38 -14.98 -9.07
N HIS A 134 14.67 -13.87 -9.21
CA HIS A 134 13.72 -13.32 -8.23
C HIS A 134 12.29 -13.22 -8.78
N HIS A 135 12.05 -13.66 -10.02
CA HIS A 135 10.80 -13.42 -10.75
C HIS A 135 10.04 -14.69 -11.07
N SER A 136 10.72 -15.74 -11.55
CA SER A 136 10.02 -16.95 -12.01
C SER A 136 9.33 -17.69 -10.86
N THR A 137 8.30 -18.47 -11.18
CA THR A 137 7.56 -19.27 -10.20
C THR A 137 8.50 -20.15 -9.36
N GLY A 138 8.30 -20.12 -8.04
CA GLY A 138 9.14 -20.86 -7.07
C GLY A 138 10.44 -20.17 -6.68
N SER A 139 10.81 -19.05 -7.32
CA SER A 139 11.94 -18.22 -6.89
C SER A 139 11.57 -17.31 -5.72
N ASP A 140 12.58 -16.85 -4.97
CA ASP A 140 12.38 -15.94 -3.85
C ASP A 140 12.36 -14.48 -4.34
N PRO A 141 11.23 -13.77 -4.20
CA PRO A 141 11.12 -12.39 -4.67
C PRO A 141 11.96 -11.43 -3.83
N CYS A 142 12.36 -10.31 -4.42
CA CYS A 142 12.90 -9.15 -3.69
C CYS A 142 11.80 -8.14 -3.32
N PHE A 143 10.75 -8.07 -4.13
CA PHE A 143 9.60 -7.21 -3.93
C PHE A 143 8.35 -8.06 -3.92
N PHE A 144 7.56 -7.96 -2.86
CA PHE A 144 6.33 -8.75 -2.69
C PHE A 144 5.15 -7.85 -2.33
N PHE A 145 3.95 -8.33 -2.61
CA PHE A 145 2.72 -7.63 -2.30
C PHE A 145 1.67 -8.66 -1.87
N PHE A 146 0.93 -8.40 -0.79
CA PHE A 146 -0.21 -9.24 -0.42
C PHE A 146 -1.44 -8.84 -1.26
N PRO A 147 -1.94 -9.72 -2.15
CA PRO A 147 -3.09 -9.43 -2.99
C PRO A 147 -4.34 -9.06 -2.18
N SER A 148 -5.10 -8.09 -2.67
CA SER A 148 -6.24 -7.54 -1.91
C SER A 148 -7.44 -8.47 -1.88
N HIS A 149 -7.59 -9.36 -2.87
CA HIS A 149 -8.56 -10.45 -2.85
C HIS A 149 -8.31 -11.44 -1.70
N GLN A 150 -7.08 -11.52 -1.20
CA GLN A 150 -6.77 -12.27 0.02
C GLN A 150 -7.22 -11.50 1.28
N SER A 151 -7.84 -10.32 1.15
CA SER A 151 -8.40 -9.54 2.25
C SER A 151 -7.42 -9.32 3.41
N PHE A 152 -6.11 -9.27 3.13
CA PHE A 152 -5.06 -9.28 4.15
C PHE A 152 -5.27 -8.17 5.19
N TYR A 153 -5.50 -6.94 4.74
CA TYR A 153 -5.76 -5.83 5.66
C TYR A 153 -7.02 -6.05 6.52
N SER A 154 -8.12 -6.51 5.92
CA SER A 154 -9.35 -6.79 6.68
C SER A 154 -9.12 -7.89 7.72
N ARG A 155 -8.40 -8.96 7.36
CA ARG A 155 -8.04 -10.04 8.28
C ARG A 155 -7.08 -9.54 9.37
N LEU A 156 -6.10 -8.71 9.03
CA LEU A 156 -5.17 -8.09 9.97
C LEU A 156 -5.88 -7.29 11.06
N MET A 157 -6.97 -6.61 10.70
CA MET A 157 -7.74 -5.81 11.64
C MET A 157 -8.71 -6.64 12.49
N SER A 158 -9.20 -7.78 11.97
CA SER A 158 -10.22 -8.61 12.63
C SER A 158 -9.67 -9.82 13.40
N ASN A 159 -8.52 -10.37 12.99
CA ASN A 159 -7.95 -11.59 13.55
C ASN A 159 -6.86 -11.29 14.60
N SER A 160 -6.45 -12.32 15.33
CA SER A 160 -5.28 -12.23 16.22
C SER A 160 -3.97 -12.13 15.41
N ALA A 161 -2.90 -11.66 16.05
CA ALA A 161 -1.58 -11.58 15.41
C ALA A 161 -1.01 -12.98 15.10
N GLU A 162 -1.34 -13.97 15.94
CA GLU A 162 -0.96 -15.37 15.82
C GLU A 162 -1.63 -16.02 14.60
N ASP A 163 -2.93 -15.81 14.42
CA ASP A 163 -3.68 -16.33 13.28
C ASP A 163 -3.15 -15.72 11.97
N MET A 164 -2.97 -14.40 11.95
CA MET A 164 -2.38 -13.70 10.80
C MET A 164 -0.97 -14.20 10.47
N ALA A 165 -0.16 -14.45 11.50
CA ALA A 165 1.17 -15.02 11.33
C ALA A 165 1.15 -16.44 10.76
N GLN A 166 0.13 -17.25 11.08
CA GLN A 166 -0.04 -18.58 10.54
C GLN A 166 -0.49 -18.54 9.07
N GLU A 167 -1.49 -17.73 8.74
CA GLU A 167 -1.97 -17.52 7.36
C GLU A 167 -0.85 -16.97 6.45
N THR A 168 0.00 -16.08 6.99
CA THR A 168 1.13 -15.53 6.24
C THR A 168 2.11 -16.62 5.77
N LYS A 169 2.31 -17.68 6.57
CA LYS A 169 3.24 -18.76 6.20
C LYS A 169 2.79 -19.58 4.99
N GLU A 170 1.52 -19.50 4.62
CA GLU A 170 0.99 -20.18 3.43
C GLU A 170 1.46 -19.51 2.13
N CYS A 171 1.85 -18.23 2.20
CA CYS A 171 2.23 -17.43 1.02
C CYS A 171 3.65 -16.84 1.11
N LEU A 172 4.20 -16.67 2.31
CA LEU A 172 5.53 -16.10 2.51
C LEU A 172 6.21 -16.76 3.71
N SER A 173 7.31 -17.49 3.48
CA SER A 173 8.12 -18.03 4.57
C SER A 173 8.94 -16.93 5.27
N ARG A 174 9.36 -17.18 6.51
CA ARG A 174 10.27 -16.26 7.24
C ARG A 174 11.60 -16.05 6.51
N ALA A 175 12.13 -17.11 5.89
CA ALA A 175 13.38 -17.04 5.15
C ALA A 175 13.23 -16.13 3.90
N GLN A 176 12.11 -16.26 3.19
CA GLN A 176 11.77 -15.37 2.07
C GLN A 176 11.56 -13.93 2.54
N PHE A 177 10.84 -13.73 3.65
CA PHE A 177 10.61 -12.38 4.21
C PHE A 177 11.92 -11.62 4.41
N TRP A 178 12.96 -12.25 4.98
CA TRP A 178 14.25 -11.60 5.19
C TRP A 178 15.05 -11.32 3.91
N LYS A 179 14.68 -11.92 2.78
CA LYS A 179 15.26 -11.63 1.45
C LYS A 179 14.55 -10.46 0.74
N LEU A 180 13.40 -10.01 1.26
CA LEU A 180 12.67 -8.90 0.68
C LEU A 180 13.36 -7.57 0.93
N ARG A 181 13.45 -6.76 -0.13
CA ARG A 181 13.70 -5.33 -0.03
C ARG A 181 12.45 -4.59 0.42
N TYR A 182 11.31 -4.90 -0.20
CA TYR A 182 10.01 -4.36 0.19
C TYR A 182 8.88 -5.40 0.12
N LEU A 183 8.00 -5.33 1.12
CA LEU A 183 6.69 -5.95 1.16
C LEU A 183 5.63 -4.84 1.18
N PHE A 184 4.74 -4.82 0.19
CA PHE A 184 3.67 -3.84 0.09
C PHE A 184 2.33 -4.41 0.59
N ILE A 185 1.57 -3.58 1.29
CA ILE A 185 0.24 -3.90 1.81
C ILE A 185 -0.66 -2.71 1.52
N LEU A 186 -1.77 -2.96 0.81
CA LEU A 186 -2.82 -1.97 0.62
C LEU A 186 -3.69 -1.89 1.88
N ILE A 187 -3.85 -0.68 2.39
CA ILE A 187 -4.65 -0.38 3.59
C ILE A 187 -5.94 0.30 3.12
N ASN A 188 -7.02 -0.48 3.02
CA ASN A 188 -8.33 -0.03 2.53
C ASN A 188 -9.28 0.18 3.72
N PHE A 189 -9.60 1.42 4.05
CA PHE A 189 -10.42 1.74 5.22
C PHE A 189 -11.44 2.82 4.92
N GLU A 190 -12.54 2.83 5.66
CA GLU A 190 -13.54 3.89 5.64
C GLU A 190 -13.21 4.87 6.77
N PRO A 191 -12.81 6.11 6.45
CA PRO A 191 -12.53 7.09 7.49
C PRO A 191 -13.84 7.53 8.15
N ASN A 192 -13.89 7.59 9.48
CA ASN A 192 -15.10 8.00 10.21
C ASN A 192 -15.73 9.28 9.64
N LEU A 193 -17.06 9.29 9.66
CA LEU A 193 -17.94 10.34 9.14
C LEU A 193 -18.00 10.41 7.60
N GLN A 194 -17.51 9.39 6.91
CA GLN A 194 -17.46 9.33 5.45
C GLN A 194 -17.89 7.93 5.00
N ASP A 195 -18.64 7.88 3.90
CA ASP A 195 -19.21 6.62 3.37
C ASP A 195 -18.28 5.95 2.36
N ASP A 196 -17.13 6.55 2.13
CA ASP A 196 -16.33 6.35 0.95
C ASP A 196 -14.93 5.86 1.33
N THR A 197 -14.50 4.72 0.77
CA THR A 197 -13.23 4.08 1.12
C THR A 197 -12.02 4.92 0.72
N HIS A 198 -11.01 4.90 1.57
CA HIS A 198 -9.69 5.45 1.30
C HIS A 198 -8.68 4.32 1.18
N VAL A 199 -7.66 4.51 0.34
CA VAL A 199 -6.53 3.58 0.23
C VAL A 199 -5.24 4.28 0.60
N ALA A 200 -4.49 3.65 1.51
CA ALA A 200 -3.14 4.00 1.91
C ALA A 200 -2.18 2.85 1.59
N LEU A 201 -0.88 3.14 1.62
CA LEU A 201 0.18 2.15 1.44
C LEU A 201 0.88 1.90 2.79
N CYS A 202 1.04 0.64 3.15
CA CYS A 202 2.08 0.23 4.08
C CYS A 202 3.19 -0.47 3.28
N ALA A 203 4.42 0.02 3.38
CA ALA A 203 5.60 -0.62 2.82
C ALA A 203 6.53 -1.04 3.96
N ILE A 204 6.84 -2.33 4.02
CA ILE A 204 7.71 -2.91 5.04
C ILE A 204 9.02 -3.27 4.35
N SER A 205 10.14 -2.81 4.88
CA SER A 205 11.45 -3.25 4.41
C SER A 205 12.11 -4.15 5.46
N PRO A 206 12.12 -5.47 5.24
CA PRO A 206 12.87 -6.39 6.10
C PRO A 206 14.37 -6.12 6.06
N GLU A 207 14.92 -5.83 4.87
CA GLU A 207 16.34 -5.47 4.68
C GLU A 207 16.77 -4.30 5.57
N ALA A 208 15.97 -3.24 5.69
CA ALA A 208 16.26 -2.07 6.53
C ALA A 208 15.59 -2.09 7.91
N LYS A 209 14.76 -3.11 8.20
CA LYS A 209 13.88 -3.19 9.39
C LYS A 209 13.03 -1.92 9.54
N THR A 210 12.40 -1.47 8.47
CA THR A 210 11.54 -0.27 8.49
C THR A 210 10.10 -0.56 8.10
N VAL A 211 9.20 0.28 8.59
CA VAL A 211 7.80 0.35 8.14
C VAL A 211 7.50 1.80 7.74
N ASP A 212 7.09 1.98 6.50
CA ASP A 212 6.55 3.21 5.94
C ASP A 212 5.03 3.09 5.86
N TYR A 213 4.32 3.90 6.63
CA TYR A 213 2.89 4.09 6.46
C TYR A 213 2.63 5.41 5.72
N VAL A 214 2.03 5.33 4.55
CA VAL A 214 1.88 6.45 3.64
C VAL A 214 0.42 6.62 3.28
N CYS A 215 -0.14 7.76 3.65
CA CYS A 215 -1.53 8.10 3.36
C CYS A 215 -1.62 9.50 2.77
N SER A 216 -2.09 9.59 1.53
CA SER A 216 -2.35 10.88 0.88
C SER A 216 -3.48 11.65 1.54
N GLY A 217 -4.33 10.95 2.30
CA GLY A 217 -5.30 11.54 3.20
C GLY A 217 -4.70 12.05 4.51
N GLY A 218 -3.39 12.02 4.75
CA GLY A 218 -2.78 12.52 5.98
C GLY A 218 -3.16 11.73 7.25
N ASP A 219 -3.64 10.50 7.08
CA ASP A 219 -3.72 9.55 8.19
C ASP A 219 -2.32 9.04 8.53
N THR A 220 -2.07 8.79 9.82
CA THR A 220 -0.79 8.24 10.30
C THR A 220 -0.87 6.75 10.62
N GLY A 221 -2.07 6.15 10.57
CA GLY A 221 -2.30 4.75 10.92
C GLY A 221 -2.12 4.46 12.41
N LEU A 222 -1.87 5.48 13.24
CA LEU A 222 -1.74 5.39 14.68
C LEU A 222 -3.08 5.72 15.38
N PRO A 223 -3.30 5.24 16.62
CA PRO A 223 -4.53 5.55 17.37
C PRO A 223 -4.77 7.04 17.61
N ASN A 224 -3.70 7.82 17.74
CA ASN A 224 -3.72 9.26 17.94
C ASN A 224 -3.59 10.06 16.63
N SER A 225 -3.92 9.44 15.50
CA SER A 225 -3.88 10.10 14.20
C SER A 225 -4.62 11.45 14.26
N PRO A 226 -4.04 12.53 13.71
CA PRO A 226 -4.64 13.87 13.77
C PRO A 226 -6.01 13.91 13.07
N ARG A 227 -6.29 12.93 12.20
CA ARG A 227 -7.64 12.60 11.75
C ARG A 227 -8.16 11.51 12.67
N SER A 228 -9.13 11.86 13.53
CA SER A 228 -9.64 11.08 14.68
C SER A 228 -10.35 9.75 14.33
N ALA A 229 -10.02 9.18 13.19
CA ALA A 229 -10.78 8.25 12.38
C ALA A 229 -9.93 7.44 11.39
N GLY A 230 -8.60 7.45 11.58
CA GLY A 230 -7.63 6.78 10.72
C GLY A 230 -7.77 5.26 10.69
N SER A 231 -6.91 4.59 9.90
CA SER A 231 -6.93 3.13 9.79
C SER A 231 -6.59 2.41 11.10
N LYS A 232 -5.80 3.07 11.98
CA LYS A 232 -5.25 2.51 13.23
C LYS A 232 -4.49 1.19 13.01
N CYS A 233 -4.00 0.95 11.80
CA CYS A 233 -3.45 -0.33 11.40
C CYS A 233 -2.01 -0.55 11.88
N VAL A 234 -1.25 0.51 12.17
CA VAL A 234 0.18 0.41 12.46
C VAL A 234 0.49 -0.48 13.68
N PRO A 235 -0.20 -0.34 14.83
CA PRO A 235 -0.03 -1.29 15.94
C PRO A 235 -0.33 -2.75 15.57
N HIS A 236 -1.33 -3.00 14.71
CA HIS A 236 -1.68 -4.35 14.26
C HIS A 236 -0.60 -4.93 13.34
N ILE A 237 -0.03 -4.11 12.44
CA ILE A 237 1.07 -4.51 11.57
C ILE A 237 2.27 -4.98 12.40
N PHE A 238 2.66 -4.21 13.43
CA PHE A 238 3.80 -4.59 14.26
C PHE A 238 3.51 -5.80 15.18
N ALA A 239 2.28 -5.96 15.66
CA ALA A 239 1.88 -7.17 16.39
C ALA A 239 1.97 -8.41 15.49
N TRP A 240 1.44 -8.32 14.26
CA TRP A 240 1.59 -9.38 13.26
C TRP A 240 3.07 -9.66 12.93
N LEU A 241 3.92 -8.65 12.73
CA LEU A 241 5.35 -8.85 12.50
C LEU A 241 6.02 -9.57 13.67
N ALA A 242 5.68 -9.19 14.91
CA ALA A 242 6.20 -9.84 16.10
C ALA A 242 5.81 -11.32 16.18
N SER A 243 4.53 -11.65 15.96
CA SER A 243 4.06 -13.05 15.97
C SER A 243 4.60 -13.84 14.76
N PHE A 244 4.68 -13.22 13.57
CA PHE A 244 5.18 -13.85 12.35
C PHE A 244 6.66 -14.18 12.46
N LEU A 245 7.50 -13.25 12.93
CA LEU A 245 8.95 -13.43 13.01
C LEU A 245 9.41 -14.09 14.32
N GLY A 246 8.59 -14.03 15.37
CA GLY A 246 8.88 -14.59 16.68
C GLY A 246 10.15 -13.99 17.29
N ASN A 247 11.10 -14.85 17.67
CA ASN A 247 12.32 -14.42 18.36
C ASN A 247 13.25 -13.52 17.54
N SER A 248 13.13 -13.53 16.21
CA SER A 248 13.92 -12.67 15.32
C SER A 248 13.40 -11.23 15.25
N PHE A 249 12.21 -10.94 15.80
CA PHE A 249 11.71 -9.57 15.87
C PHE A 249 12.22 -8.87 17.13
N LEU A 250 12.98 -7.81 16.92
CA LEU A 250 13.57 -6.97 17.97
C LEU A 250 13.04 -5.54 17.82
N PRO A 251 12.04 -5.10 18.61
CA PRO A 251 11.33 -3.84 18.37
C PRO A 251 12.22 -2.60 18.26
N TYR A 252 13.35 -2.58 18.97
CA TYR A 252 14.30 -1.47 19.01
C TYR A 252 15.18 -1.37 17.75
N GLU A 253 15.24 -2.40 16.92
CA GLU A 253 15.91 -2.34 15.61
C GLU A 253 14.99 -1.78 14.53
N TRP A 254 13.67 -1.87 14.75
CA TRP A 254 12.70 -1.43 13.78
C TRP A 254 12.45 0.08 13.84
N ARG A 255 12.20 0.69 12.68
CA ARG A 255 11.84 2.11 12.57
C ARG A 255 10.52 2.29 11.84
N LEU A 256 9.82 3.35 12.20
CA LEU A 256 8.53 3.73 11.62
C LEU A 256 8.63 5.15 11.05
N ARG A 257 8.02 5.35 9.88
CA ARG A 257 7.77 6.66 9.27
C ARG A 257 6.31 6.74 8.85
N THR A 258 5.61 7.80 9.24
CA THR A 258 4.17 7.98 8.97
C THR A 258 3.82 9.31 8.29
N ASP A 259 4.81 10.19 8.10
CA ASP A 259 4.65 11.59 7.68
C ASP A 259 5.38 11.93 6.38
N ALA A 260 5.94 10.94 5.68
CA ALA A 260 6.70 11.15 4.44
C ALA A 260 5.85 11.20 3.16
N GLY A 261 4.55 10.94 3.26
CA GLY A 261 3.64 10.92 2.11
C GLY A 261 3.23 12.32 1.66
N HIS A 262 3.12 12.51 0.35
CA HIS A 262 2.47 13.70 -0.20
C HIS A 262 0.97 13.66 0.08
N VAL A 263 0.42 14.78 0.57
CA VAL A 263 -1.00 14.94 0.84
C VAL A 263 -1.71 15.39 -0.44
N GLN A 264 -2.79 14.70 -0.81
CA GLN A 264 -3.58 15.07 -1.98
C GLN A 264 -4.47 16.30 -1.70
N GLN A 265 -4.86 17.01 -2.76
CA GLN A 265 -5.91 18.00 -2.65
C GLN A 265 -7.19 17.35 -2.14
N ARG A 266 -7.84 18.01 -1.18
CA ARG A 266 -8.96 17.43 -0.44
C ARG A 266 -10.09 17.01 -1.38
N SER A 267 -10.41 17.76 -2.42
CA SER A 267 -11.57 17.51 -3.29
C SER A 267 -11.41 16.41 -4.36
N ARG A 268 -10.33 15.62 -4.38
CA ARG A 268 -10.06 14.66 -5.47
C ARG A 268 -9.96 13.20 -4.99
N GLY A 269 -10.50 12.28 -5.79
CA GLY A 269 -10.44 10.83 -5.59
C GLY A 269 -9.11 10.19 -5.99
N ASP A 270 -7.97 10.84 -5.72
CA ASP A 270 -6.64 10.44 -6.22
C ASP A 270 -5.88 9.49 -5.28
N CYS A 271 -6.49 9.06 -4.16
CA CYS A 271 -5.77 8.32 -3.11
C CYS A 271 -5.00 7.09 -3.62
N ALA A 272 -5.59 6.35 -4.56
CA ALA A 272 -4.93 5.19 -5.16
C ALA A 272 -3.78 5.57 -6.11
N ILE A 273 -3.92 6.67 -6.86
CA ILE A 273 -2.83 7.21 -7.70
C ILE A 273 -1.62 7.53 -6.82
N TYR A 274 -1.86 8.15 -5.66
CA TYR A 274 -0.79 8.45 -4.71
C TYR A 274 -0.16 7.18 -4.15
N THR A 275 -1.00 6.24 -3.71
CA THR A 275 -0.57 4.94 -3.18
C THR A 275 0.33 4.19 -4.15
N VAL A 276 -0.08 4.00 -5.41
CA VAL A 276 0.74 3.25 -6.38
C VAL A 276 1.99 4.03 -6.80
N THR A 277 1.93 5.37 -6.83
CA THR A 277 3.10 6.18 -7.17
C THR A 277 4.17 6.08 -6.09
N HIS A 278 3.79 6.09 -4.81
CA HIS A 278 4.74 5.84 -3.73
C HIS A 278 5.29 4.41 -3.77
N ALA A 279 4.45 3.39 -4.03
CA ALA A 279 4.90 2.02 -4.20
C ALA A 279 5.93 1.88 -5.34
N GLN A 280 5.65 2.50 -6.49
CA GLN A 280 6.57 2.57 -7.63
C GLN A 280 7.88 3.26 -7.27
N CYS A 281 7.84 4.41 -6.60
CA CYS A 281 9.06 5.14 -6.21
C CYS A 281 9.93 4.36 -5.22
N LEU A 282 9.31 3.63 -4.28
CA LEU A 282 10.03 2.74 -3.36
C LEU A 282 10.63 1.55 -4.11
N ALA A 283 9.84 0.89 -4.95
CA ALA A 283 10.29 -0.29 -5.70
C ALA A 283 11.42 0.02 -6.69
N PHE A 284 11.39 1.19 -7.33
CA PHE A 284 12.36 1.59 -8.35
C PHE A 284 13.58 2.32 -7.76
N GLY A 285 13.67 2.46 -6.43
CA GLY A 285 14.81 3.05 -5.75
C GLY A 285 14.88 4.59 -5.77
N TYR A 286 13.75 5.27 -6.03
CA TYR A 286 13.65 6.73 -6.02
C TYR A 286 13.43 7.33 -4.63
N GLY A 287 12.93 6.51 -3.70
CA GLY A 287 12.58 6.93 -2.34
C GLY A 287 11.32 7.79 -2.28
N MET A 288 11.01 8.30 -1.08
CA MET A 288 9.74 9.01 -0.81
C MET A 288 9.84 10.53 -1.01
N LYS A 289 10.99 11.13 -0.67
CA LYS A 289 11.17 12.58 -0.62
C LYS A 289 10.91 13.27 -1.97
N ASP A 290 11.28 12.59 -3.06
CA ASP A 290 11.16 13.10 -4.42
C ASP A 290 10.11 12.36 -5.24
N ALA A 291 9.19 11.62 -4.61
CA ALA A 291 8.19 10.82 -5.32
C ALA A 291 7.24 11.64 -6.21
N PHE A 292 6.99 12.91 -5.85
CA PHE A 292 6.12 13.82 -6.58
C PHE A 292 6.85 15.11 -6.95
N PRO A 293 6.61 15.69 -8.14
CA PRO A 293 7.10 17.02 -8.43
C PRO A 293 6.37 18.07 -7.55
N PRO A 294 6.98 19.23 -7.27
CA PRO A 294 6.35 20.27 -6.45
C PRO A 294 4.97 20.72 -6.98
N ASP A 295 4.78 20.70 -8.30
CA ASP A 295 3.55 21.06 -8.99
C ASP A 295 2.65 19.86 -9.33
N HIS A 296 2.84 18.69 -8.70
CA HIS A 296 2.13 17.45 -9.04
C HIS A 296 0.60 17.56 -9.10
N GLN A 297 -0.02 18.44 -8.31
CA GLN A 297 -1.46 18.65 -8.32
C GLN A 297 -1.99 19.16 -9.68
N THR A 298 -1.20 19.96 -10.39
CA THR A 298 -1.55 20.45 -11.74
C THR A 298 -1.30 19.37 -12.79
N LYS A 299 -0.36 18.46 -12.52
CA LYS A 299 0.04 17.35 -13.40
C LYS A 299 -0.66 16.02 -13.11
N ILE A 300 -1.59 15.97 -12.15
CA ILE A 300 -2.20 14.70 -11.73
C ILE A 300 -3.01 14.04 -12.86
N LEU A 301 -3.57 14.84 -13.77
CA LEU A 301 -4.26 14.33 -14.97
C LEU A 301 -3.29 13.58 -15.89
N ASN A 302 -2.08 14.11 -16.08
CA ASN A 302 -1.03 13.42 -16.82
C ASN A 302 -0.63 12.12 -16.11
N ARG A 303 -0.53 12.14 -14.77
CA ARG A 303 -0.25 10.92 -14.01
C ARG A 303 -1.34 9.86 -14.19
N ARG A 304 -2.62 10.25 -14.22
CA ARG A 304 -3.73 9.34 -14.55
C ARG A 304 -3.62 8.78 -15.96
N GLN A 305 -3.27 9.60 -16.95
CA GLN A 305 -3.03 9.13 -18.31
C GLN A 305 -1.87 8.15 -18.39
N ARG A 306 -0.75 8.43 -17.70
CA ARG A 306 0.40 7.52 -17.59
C ARG A 306 0.01 6.22 -16.90
N TYR A 307 -0.75 6.28 -15.82
CA TYR A 307 -1.28 5.09 -15.16
C TYR A 307 -2.06 4.22 -16.14
N VAL A 308 -3.00 4.80 -16.88
CA VAL A 308 -3.84 4.06 -17.83
C VAL A 308 -3.02 3.54 -19.00
N GLN A 309 -2.00 4.29 -19.44
CA GLN A 309 -1.01 3.81 -20.40
C GLN A 309 -0.28 2.58 -19.85
N ASP A 310 0.28 2.62 -18.64
CA ASP A 310 1.02 1.49 -18.06
C ASP A 310 0.10 0.26 -17.96
N LEU A 311 -1.16 0.42 -17.53
CA LEU A 311 -2.13 -0.67 -17.55
C LEU A 311 -2.38 -1.19 -18.98
N MET A 312 -2.61 -0.30 -19.94
CA MET A 312 -2.90 -0.65 -21.34
C MET A 312 -1.79 -1.49 -21.97
N TYR A 313 -0.54 -1.25 -21.58
CA TYR A 313 0.64 -1.98 -22.05
C TYR A 313 1.07 -3.12 -21.11
N GLN A 314 0.22 -3.50 -20.16
CA GLN A 314 0.46 -4.62 -19.24
C GLN A 314 1.71 -4.43 -18.37
N GLY A 315 1.89 -3.22 -17.86
CA GLY A 315 2.96 -2.87 -16.94
C GLY A 315 4.16 -2.23 -17.63
N PHE A 316 5.35 -2.56 -17.12
CA PHE A 316 6.60 -1.89 -17.44
C PHE A 316 7.53 -2.80 -18.25
N ALA A 317 8.32 -2.19 -19.14
CA ALA A 317 9.22 -2.91 -20.03
C ALA A 317 10.69 -2.66 -19.68
N ASP A 318 11.52 -3.66 -19.97
CA ASP A 318 12.96 -3.49 -19.94
C ASP A 318 13.42 -2.52 -21.04
N PHE A 319 14.53 -1.83 -20.78
CA PHE A 319 15.18 -1.00 -21.79
C PHE A 319 15.62 -1.83 -23.00
N LYS A 320 15.38 -1.29 -24.20
CA LYS A 320 15.87 -1.84 -25.47
C LYS A 320 16.51 -0.72 -26.29
N GLU A 321 17.77 -0.92 -26.67
CA GLU A 321 18.49 0.03 -27.52
C GLU A 321 17.80 0.19 -28.88
N GLY A 322 17.66 1.43 -29.36
CA GLY A 322 17.01 1.74 -30.63
C GLY A 322 15.47 1.72 -30.61
N ASP A 323 14.84 1.41 -29.46
CA ASP A 323 13.39 1.43 -29.29
C ASP A 323 12.90 2.74 -28.64
N GLU A 324 11.61 3.04 -28.71
CA GLU A 324 11.03 4.25 -28.12
C GLU A 324 11.02 4.22 -26.58
N ASN A 325 11.12 3.03 -25.98
CA ASN A 325 11.21 2.83 -24.52
C ASN A 325 10.09 3.52 -23.73
N THR A 326 8.88 3.61 -24.31
CA THR A 326 7.74 4.30 -23.71
C THR A 326 7.35 3.74 -22.35
N GLN A 327 7.45 2.41 -22.15
CA GLN A 327 7.16 1.71 -20.89
C GLN A 327 8.38 1.45 -20.00
N TYR A 328 9.56 1.91 -20.39
CA TYR A 328 10.76 1.76 -19.58
C TYR A 328 10.81 2.84 -18.49
N TYR A 329 11.01 2.43 -17.25
CA TYR A 329 11.35 3.35 -16.16
C TYR A 329 12.70 2.89 -15.58
N PRO A 330 13.69 3.78 -15.39
CA PRO A 330 15.01 3.39 -14.91
C PRO A 330 14.94 2.98 -13.43
N LEU A 331 15.41 1.79 -13.05
CA LEU A 331 15.50 1.43 -11.62
C LEU A 331 16.89 1.71 -11.07
N LEU A 332 16.94 2.07 -9.80
CA LEU A 332 18.16 2.23 -9.03
C LEU A 332 18.28 1.10 -8.01
N ASP A 333 19.51 0.65 -7.75
CA ASP A 333 19.79 -0.29 -6.65
C ASP A 333 19.90 0.41 -5.29
N THR A 334 19.26 1.58 -5.15
CA THR A 334 19.23 2.35 -3.91
C THR A 334 18.57 1.51 -2.82
N LYS A 335 19.35 1.18 -1.79
CA LYS A 335 18.85 0.43 -0.65
C LYS A 335 17.93 1.27 0.24
N PRO A 336 16.92 0.66 0.88
CA PRO A 336 16.10 1.32 1.88
C PRO A 336 16.94 1.85 3.05
N THR A 337 16.56 3.01 3.57
CA THR A 337 17.25 3.68 4.68
C THR A 337 16.43 3.56 5.97
N ALA A 338 17.11 3.50 7.13
CA ALA A 338 16.48 3.62 8.45
C ALA A 338 16.84 4.95 9.15
N SER A 339 17.30 5.95 8.39
CA SER A 339 17.86 7.19 8.92
C SER A 339 16.78 8.11 9.50
N ARG A 340 17.12 8.75 10.63
CA ARG A 340 16.31 9.82 11.21
C ARG A 340 16.21 11.04 10.28
N SER A 341 17.23 11.32 9.47
CA SER A 341 17.19 12.42 8.48
C SER A 341 16.08 12.23 7.45
N ASP A 342 15.70 10.97 7.21
CA ASP A 342 14.68 10.60 6.23
C ASP A 342 13.30 10.42 6.89
N GLY A 343 13.15 10.81 8.16
CA GLY A 343 11.90 10.76 8.90
C GLY A 343 11.61 9.44 9.60
N PHE A 344 12.58 8.52 9.70
CA PHE A 344 12.41 7.28 10.45
C PHE A 344 12.68 7.47 11.94
N TYR A 345 11.72 7.04 12.76
CA TYR A 345 11.78 7.14 14.21
C TYR A 345 11.61 5.76 14.87
N SER A 346 12.04 5.65 16.12
CA SER A 346 11.76 4.47 16.95
C SER A 346 10.26 4.27 17.12
N LEU A 347 9.83 3.01 17.29
CA LEU A 347 8.42 2.67 17.42
C LEU A 347 7.73 3.46 18.55
N PRO A 348 6.55 4.06 18.32
CA PRO A 348 5.84 4.81 19.34
C PRO A 348 5.27 3.89 20.42
N GLY A 349 5.02 4.42 21.63
CA GLY A 349 4.46 3.67 22.74
C GLY A 349 3.17 2.92 22.36
N ALA A 350 2.27 3.56 21.60
CA ALA A 350 1.04 2.94 21.09
C ALA A 350 1.26 1.64 20.29
N VAL A 351 2.41 1.51 19.61
CA VAL A 351 2.81 0.27 18.94
C VAL A 351 3.36 -0.73 19.95
N LEU A 352 4.27 -0.29 20.82
CA LEU A 352 4.91 -1.15 21.82
C LEU A 352 3.89 -1.79 22.78
N HIS A 353 2.85 -1.07 23.19
CA HIS A 353 1.78 -1.60 24.07
C HIS A 353 0.94 -2.70 23.41
N ARG A 354 0.95 -2.81 22.08
CA ARG A 354 0.21 -3.83 21.34
C ARG A 354 1.01 -5.11 21.14
N LEU A 355 2.33 -5.06 21.34
CA LEU A 355 3.20 -6.22 21.27
C LEU A 355 3.02 -7.13 22.50
N PRO A 356 3.27 -8.45 22.40
CA PRO A 356 3.35 -9.31 23.56
C PRO A 356 4.37 -8.76 24.57
N PRO A 357 4.10 -8.75 25.89
CA PRO A 357 4.99 -8.14 26.88
C PRO A 357 6.43 -8.63 26.80
N GLU A 358 6.63 -9.92 26.59
CA GLU A 358 7.92 -10.57 26.42
C GLU A 358 8.69 -10.09 25.18
N VAL A 359 8.00 -9.58 24.16
CA VAL A 359 8.59 -8.99 22.95
C VAL A 359 8.79 -7.49 23.13
N ALA A 360 7.80 -6.78 23.66
CA ALA A 360 7.86 -5.34 23.94
C ALA A 360 9.05 -4.97 24.84
N ASN A 361 9.42 -5.89 25.74
CA ASN A 361 10.53 -5.75 26.66
C ASN A 361 11.89 -6.18 26.09
N LYS A 362 11.95 -6.80 24.90
CA LYS A 362 13.24 -7.12 24.24
C LYS A 362 13.96 -5.83 23.88
N ARG A 363 15.20 -5.69 24.33
CA ARG A 363 16.05 -4.50 24.16
C ARG A 363 17.39 -4.86 23.56
N VAL A 364 18.18 -3.83 23.23
CA VAL A 364 19.58 -3.96 22.81
C VAL A 364 20.23 -4.93 23.78
N CYS A 365 20.48 -6.14 23.32
CA CYS A 365 20.89 -7.20 24.20
C CYS A 365 22.33 -6.88 24.60
N TYR A 366 22.56 -6.61 25.88
CA TYR A 366 23.92 -6.58 26.41
C TYR A 366 24.46 -8.01 26.62
N GLY A 367 23.80 -9.02 26.05
CA GLY A 367 24.22 -10.43 26.07
C GLY A 367 25.63 -10.64 25.49
N ASP A 368 26.05 -9.80 24.54
CA ASP A 368 27.41 -9.79 23.98
C ASP A 368 28.38 -8.89 24.76
N CYS A 369 27.98 -8.37 25.94
CA CYS A 369 28.87 -7.53 26.73
C CYS A 369 30.04 -8.39 27.23
N PRO A 370 31.29 -8.06 26.88
CA PRO A 370 32.41 -8.97 27.08
C PRO A 370 32.82 -9.12 28.55
N SER A 371 32.39 -8.20 29.42
CA SER A 371 32.65 -8.28 30.85
C SER A 371 31.80 -7.30 31.65
N LYS A 372 31.70 -7.57 32.97
CA LYS A 372 31.07 -6.67 33.93
C LYS A 372 31.69 -5.27 33.93
N MET A 373 33.01 -5.19 33.71
CA MET A 373 33.75 -3.94 33.67
C MET A 373 33.42 -3.10 32.42
N ALA A 374 33.17 -3.75 31.28
CA ALA A 374 32.70 -3.06 30.07
C ALA A 374 31.31 -2.46 30.28
N LEU A 375 30.40 -3.19 30.93
CA LEU A 375 29.07 -2.70 31.27
C LEU A 375 29.11 -1.57 32.30
N MET A 376 29.96 -1.67 33.33
CA MET A 376 30.20 -0.58 34.29
C MET A 376 30.70 0.68 33.59
N LYS A 377 31.61 0.55 32.61
CA LYS A 377 32.09 1.68 31.81
C LYS A 377 30.99 2.29 30.94
N HIS A 378 30.04 1.50 30.44
CA HIS A 378 28.84 2.00 29.75
C HIS A 378 27.93 2.77 30.71
N CYS A 379 27.59 2.19 31.87
CA CYS A 379 26.77 2.86 32.88
C CYS A 379 27.40 4.15 33.38
N LYS A 380 28.72 4.15 33.63
CA LYS A 380 29.49 5.35 34.02
C LYS A 380 29.44 6.45 32.98
N ARG A 381 29.65 6.13 31.70
CA ARG A 381 29.53 7.09 30.58
C ARG A 381 28.12 7.69 30.47
N ASN A 382 27.13 6.94 30.93
CA ASN A 382 25.72 7.28 30.87
C ASN A 382 25.12 7.48 32.28
N ALA A 383 25.90 7.93 33.27
CA ALA A 383 25.52 7.88 34.69
C ALA A 383 24.17 8.55 34.99
N ARG A 384 23.83 9.61 34.24
CA ARG A 384 22.51 10.28 34.32
C ARG A 384 21.32 9.36 34.09
N PHE A 385 21.52 8.26 33.37
CA PHE A 385 20.50 7.31 32.94
C PHE A 385 20.45 6.03 33.77
N TYR A 386 21.49 5.78 34.58
CA TYR A 386 21.64 4.58 35.39
C TYR A 386 21.98 4.95 36.85
N PRO A 387 21.17 5.80 37.53
CA PRO A 387 21.45 6.15 38.92
C PRO A 387 21.52 4.90 39.80
N GLY A 388 22.51 4.86 40.69
CA GLY A 388 22.71 3.72 41.61
C GLY A 388 23.42 2.50 40.99
N TRP A 389 23.96 2.60 39.77
CA TRP A 389 24.69 1.50 39.15
C TRP A 389 25.91 1.05 39.98
N GLU A 390 26.51 1.94 40.78
CA GLU A 390 27.65 1.66 41.67
C GLU A 390 27.25 0.94 42.98
N ASP A 391 25.95 0.78 43.26
CA ASP A 391 25.50 0.08 44.46
C ASP A 391 26.03 -1.36 44.47
N GLY A 392 26.55 -1.79 45.62
CA GLY A 392 27.03 -3.15 45.83
C GLY A 392 25.99 -4.22 45.52
N LYS A 393 24.70 -3.90 45.66
CA LYS A 393 23.57 -4.78 45.32
C LYS A 393 23.30 -4.89 43.82
N VAL A 394 23.87 -4.02 43.00
CA VAL A 394 23.66 -3.93 41.55
C VAL A 394 24.91 -4.39 40.78
N SER A 395 26.07 -3.75 41.02
CA SER A 395 27.32 -4.06 40.31
C SER A 395 28.45 -4.55 41.21
N GLY A 396 28.21 -4.71 42.51
CA GLY A 396 29.22 -5.12 43.50
C GLY A 396 29.73 -6.56 43.39
N ARG A 397 30.68 -6.90 44.28
CA ARG A 397 31.19 -8.28 44.44
C ARG A 397 30.03 -9.21 44.82
N GLY A 398 29.87 -10.30 44.06
CA GLY A 398 28.82 -11.30 44.26
C GLY A 398 27.65 -11.25 43.26
N ARG A 399 27.54 -10.17 42.46
CA ARG A 399 26.59 -10.12 41.33
C ARG A 399 27.21 -10.64 40.04
N THR A 400 26.50 -11.47 39.30
CA THR A 400 26.97 -11.98 38.00
C THR A 400 26.86 -10.90 36.91
N LEU A 401 27.48 -11.15 35.76
CA LEU A 401 27.34 -10.27 34.60
C LEU A 401 25.90 -10.25 34.12
N GLU A 402 25.24 -11.40 34.08
CA GLU A 402 23.86 -11.58 33.65
C GLU A 402 22.88 -10.82 34.55
N GLU A 403 23.09 -10.86 35.87
CA GLU A 403 22.29 -10.08 36.82
C GLU A 403 22.45 -8.57 36.61
N PHE A 404 23.68 -8.12 36.33
CA PHE A 404 23.94 -6.70 36.08
C PHE A 404 23.41 -6.25 34.72
N VAL A 405 23.52 -7.07 33.68
CA VAL A 405 22.87 -6.87 32.37
C VAL A 405 21.37 -6.69 32.54
N ARG A 406 20.70 -7.59 33.27
CA ARG A 406 19.26 -7.49 33.54
C ARG A 406 18.88 -6.17 34.20
N TRP A 407 19.65 -5.72 35.20
CA TRP A 407 19.38 -4.43 35.85
C TRP A 407 19.54 -3.24 34.90
N VAL A 408 20.56 -3.24 34.04
CA VAL A 408 20.76 -2.17 33.03
C VAL A 408 19.61 -2.18 32.02
N GLU A 409 19.15 -3.35 31.60
CA GLU A 409 17.98 -3.52 30.74
C GLU A 409 16.68 -3.03 31.41
N ASP A 410 16.48 -3.30 32.70
CA ASP A 410 15.34 -2.81 33.50
C ASP A 410 15.36 -1.27 33.66
N MET A 411 16.53 -0.67 33.85
CA MET A 411 16.69 0.79 33.92
C MET A 411 16.44 1.47 32.57
N ASP A 412 16.91 0.86 31.49
CA ASP A 412 16.55 1.27 30.14
C ASP A 412 15.02 1.15 29.94
N ALA A 413 14.39 0.12 30.50
CA ALA A 413 12.94 -0.09 30.47
C ALA A 413 12.14 1.02 31.12
N MET A 414 12.46 1.34 32.38
CA MET A 414 11.81 2.43 33.10
C MET A 414 12.02 3.80 32.44
N ARG A 415 13.19 4.05 31.86
CA ARG A 415 13.50 5.32 31.18
C ARG A 415 12.71 5.50 29.90
N HIS A 416 12.66 4.45 29.06
CA HIS A 416 11.87 4.50 27.82
C HIS A 416 10.38 4.69 28.14
N TRP A 417 9.84 3.99 29.14
CA TRP A 417 8.45 4.13 29.55
C TRP A 417 8.09 5.58 29.92
N LYS A 418 8.91 6.23 30.76
CA LYS A 418 8.71 7.65 31.15
C LYS A 418 8.76 8.62 29.98
N THR A 419 9.60 8.36 28.98
CA THR A 419 9.75 9.24 27.80
C THR A 419 8.56 9.15 26.84
N TYR A 420 7.96 7.96 26.70
CA TYR A 420 6.81 7.75 25.79
C TYR A 420 5.47 8.25 26.33
N THR A 421 5.30 8.31 27.65
CA THR A 421 4.11 8.92 28.28
C THR A 421 3.99 10.42 28.05
N GLU A 422 5.10 11.15 27.84
CA GLU A 422 5.07 12.59 27.55
C GLU A 422 5.10 12.92 26.05
N ALA A 423 5.70 12.06 25.22
CA ALA A 423 5.79 12.23 23.77
C ALA A 423 4.47 11.91 23.01
N ALA A 424 3.43 11.45 23.71
CA ALA A 424 2.10 11.21 23.15
C ALA A 424 1.24 12.47 23.00
N LYS A 425 1.83 13.68 22.97
CA LYS A 425 1.09 14.88 22.61
C LYS A 425 0.86 14.86 21.09
N PRO A 426 -0.39 14.82 20.61
CA PRO A 426 -0.66 15.00 19.19
C PRO A 426 -0.04 16.33 18.76
N LEU A 427 0.63 16.35 17.61
CA LEU A 427 1.08 17.61 17.00
C LEU A 427 -0.13 18.55 16.93
N PRO A 428 0.00 19.82 17.36
CA PRO A 428 -1.11 20.74 17.35
C PRO A 428 -1.44 21.07 15.89
N TYR A 429 -2.48 20.45 15.35
CA TYR A 429 -3.08 20.84 14.08
C TYR A 429 -4.46 21.45 14.34
N PRO A 430 -4.83 22.51 13.60
CA PRO A 430 -6.03 23.26 13.86
C PRO A 430 -7.30 22.42 13.64
N LYS A 431 -8.25 22.56 14.57
CA LYS A 431 -9.60 21.96 14.52
C LYS A 431 -10.30 22.40 13.24
N HIS A 432 -10.49 21.51 12.26
CA HIS A 432 -11.32 21.79 11.09
C HIS A 432 -12.22 20.60 10.71
N GLN A 433 -13.35 20.96 10.09
CA GLN A 433 -14.56 20.18 9.82
C GLN A 433 -14.32 18.85 9.06
N PRO A 434 -15.21 17.85 9.24
CA PRO A 434 -15.14 16.55 8.56
C PRO A 434 -15.34 16.66 7.04
N PHE A 435 -14.65 15.78 6.31
CA PHE A 435 -14.54 15.72 4.85
C PHE A 435 -15.53 14.68 4.25
N ARG A 436 -15.60 14.57 2.91
CA ARG A 436 -16.36 13.53 2.18
C ARG A 436 -15.48 12.86 1.11
N TRP A 437 -15.03 11.63 1.35
CA TRP A 437 -14.21 10.80 0.45
C TRP A 437 -15.02 10.33 -0.77
N ILE A 438 -14.40 9.58 -1.70
CA ILE A 438 -15.09 8.92 -2.83
C ILE A 438 -14.69 7.44 -2.85
N ASP A 439 -15.66 6.53 -2.83
CA ASP A 439 -15.44 5.09 -2.64
C ASP A 439 -14.85 4.43 -3.91
N PRO A 440 -13.62 3.87 -3.87
CA PRO A 440 -13.06 3.05 -4.95
C PRO A 440 -13.78 1.70 -5.17
N ARG A 441 -14.61 1.24 -4.24
CA ARG A 441 -15.41 -0.01 -4.33
C ARG A 441 -16.78 0.23 -4.95
N ASP A 442 -17.35 1.42 -4.77
CA ASP A 442 -18.73 1.72 -5.16
C ASP A 442 -18.80 2.22 -6.61
N SER A 443 -18.52 1.32 -7.56
CA SER A 443 -18.64 1.57 -9.01
C SER A 443 -20.10 1.79 -9.50
N GLY A 444 -21.04 1.97 -8.56
CA GLY A 444 -22.49 1.99 -8.77
C GLY A 444 -23.27 3.19 -8.22
N ARG A 445 -22.67 4.15 -7.48
CA ARG A 445 -23.43 5.31 -7.02
C ARG A 445 -23.65 6.35 -8.14
N ASN A 446 -24.94 6.58 -8.44
CA ASN A 446 -25.45 7.77 -9.12
C ASN A 446 -25.25 9.01 -8.22
N VAL A 447 -24.03 9.53 -8.11
CA VAL A 447 -23.80 10.83 -7.50
C VAL A 447 -23.77 11.87 -8.62
N CYS A 448 -24.91 12.50 -8.89
CA CYS A 448 -24.91 13.90 -9.34
C CYS A 448 -24.79 14.75 -8.06
N PRO A 449 -23.89 15.75 -7.99
CA PRO A 449 -24.39 17.08 -8.37
C PRO A 449 -23.37 18.11 -8.93
N ALA A 450 -23.96 19.04 -9.70
CA ALA A 450 -23.73 20.48 -9.80
C ALA A 450 -22.34 21.07 -10.20
N HIS A 451 -22.17 21.27 -11.52
CA HIS A 451 -21.41 22.32 -12.24
C HIS A 451 -19.87 22.37 -12.05
N ALA A 452 -19.04 22.28 -13.10
CA ALA A 452 -18.96 23.20 -14.25
C ALA A 452 -18.59 22.49 -15.59
N LEU A 453 -19.44 22.61 -16.63
CA LEU A 453 -19.28 23.39 -17.90
C LEU A 453 -18.22 22.80 -18.88
N TRP A 454 -18.49 22.30 -20.10
CA TRP A 454 -19.58 22.50 -21.09
C TRP A 454 -19.45 21.50 -22.29
N PRO A 455 -20.37 21.43 -23.28
CA PRO A 455 -21.80 21.72 -23.29
C PRO A 455 -22.65 20.45 -23.46
N ARG A 456 -23.83 20.38 -22.83
CA ARG A 456 -24.86 19.40 -23.16
C ARG A 456 -25.93 20.03 -24.04
N LYS A 457 -26.37 19.31 -25.07
CA LYS A 457 -27.73 19.44 -25.61
C LYS A 457 -28.53 18.20 -25.16
N ASN A 458 -29.54 18.46 -24.32
CA ASN A 458 -30.92 17.92 -24.39
C ASN A 458 -31.08 16.38 -24.46
N LEU A 459 -31.86 15.67 -23.65
CA LEU A 459 -33.05 15.94 -22.83
C LEU A 459 -33.24 14.77 -21.83
N LEU A 460 -33.88 15.06 -20.68
CA LEU A 460 -35.00 14.35 -20.00
C LEU A 460 -35.03 12.80 -20.01
N SER A 461 -35.44 12.05 -18.98
CA SER A 461 -35.99 12.30 -17.65
C SER A 461 -36.36 10.91 -17.08
N VAL A 462 -36.21 10.73 -15.77
CA VAL A 462 -37.18 10.04 -14.88
C VAL A 462 -37.11 8.50 -14.68
N THR A 463 -36.74 8.20 -13.42
CA THR A 463 -37.14 7.14 -12.47
C THR A 463 -36.67 5.68 -12.55
N TYR A 464 -36.00 5.32 -11.46
CA TYR A 464 -35.89 4.01 -10.83
C TYR A 464 -37.20 3.59 -10.17
N ASN A 465 -37.46 2.27 -10.13
CA ASN A 465 -38.03 1.61 -8.96
C ASN A 465 -37.36 0.23 -8.80
N LEU A 466 -36.98 -0.06 -7.56
CA LEU A 466 -36.46 -1.33 -7.04
C LEU A 466 -37.58 -2.38 -6.99
N VAL A 467 -37.22 -3.67 -6.97
CA VAL A 467 -37.51 -4.60 -5.86
C VAL A 467 -36.96 -6.00 -6.19
N ASN A 468 -36.43 -6.62 -5.13
CA ASN A 468 -35.91 -7.97 -4.93
C ASN A 468 -36.73 -9.11 -5.56
N ALA A 469 -36.03 -10.19 -5.95
CA ALA A 469 -36.58 -11.55 -5.87
C ALA A 469 -35.45 -12.57 -5.71
N SER A 470 -35.33 -13.09 -4.50
CA SER A 470 -34.70 -14.37 -4.17
C SER A 470 -35.61 -15.52 -4.61
N GLY A 471 -35.03 -16.47 -5.34
CA GLY A 471 -35.24 -17.92 -5.28
C GLY A 471 -36.67 -18.47 -5.23
N THR A 472 -37.12 -19.02 -6.36
CA THR A 472 -38.06 -20.14 -6.40
C THR A 472 -37.36 -21.38 -6.93
N SER A 473 -37.56 -22.52 -6.25
CA SER A 473 -37.36 -23.83 -6.82
C SER A 473 -38.54 -24.74 -6.45
N ASN A 474 -39.35 -24.99 -7.48
CA ASN A 474 -39.91 -26.28 -7.91
C ASN A 474 -40.75 -27.18 -6.98
N SER A 475 -41.99 -27.37 -7.46
CA SER A 475 -42.65 -28.64 -7.82
C SER A 475 -43.08 -29.62 -6.73
N GLY A 476 -44.35 -30.04 -6.82
CA GLY A 476 -44.82 -31.33 -6.31
C GLY A 476 -46.28 -31.29 -5.91
N ASP A 477 -47.14 -31.90 -6.72
CA ASP A 477 -48.55 -32.19 -6.47
C ASP A 477 -48.80 -32.85 -5.11
N VAL A 478 -50.02 -32.66 -4.56
CA VAL A 478 -50.92 -33.72 -4.07
C VAL A 478 -52.05 -33.13 -3.19
N LEU A 479 -53.29 -33.29 -3.69
CA LEU A 479 -54.57 -33.49 -2.99
C LEU A 479 -54.99 -32.55 -1.84
N CYS A 480 -55.98 -31.69 -2.12
CA CYS A 480 -57.08 -31.37 -1.19
C CYS A 480 -57.94 -32.63 -0.92
N PRO A 481 -58.69 -32.77 0.20
CA PRO A 481 -59.57 -31.71 0.71
C PRO A 481 -59.88 -31.66 2.23
N SER A 482 -60.68 -30.64 2.56
CA SER A 482 -61.80 -30.63 3.52
C SER A 482 -61.57 -30.19 4.98
N ASN A 483 -62.10 -28.99 5.23
CA ASN A 483 -63.18 -28.68 6.17
C ASN A 483 -62.96 -28.62 7.69
N LEU A 484 -63.58 -27.55 8.23
CA LEU A 484 -64.15 -27.27 9.57
C LEU A 484 -63.43 -26.08 10.23
N GLN A 485 -64.01 -24.95 10.64
CA GLN A 485 -65.37 -24.38 10.83
C GLN A 485 -65.11 -22.87 11.11
N LYS A 486 -65.93 -21.86 10.79
CA LYS A 486 -67.36 -21.69 10.51
C LYS A 486 -67.57 -20.70 9.37
#